data_AF-A0A1B2I3X2-F1
#
_entry.id   AF-A0A1B2I3X2-F1
#
_cell.length_a   1.000
_cell.length_b   1.000
_cell.length_c   1.000
_cell.angle_alpha   90.00
_cell.angle_beta   90.00
_cell.angle_gamma   90.00
#
_symmetry.space_group_name_H-M   'P 1'
#
loop_
_entity.id
_entity.type
_entity.pdbx_description
1 polymer ?
#
loop_
_entity_poly.entity_id
_entity_poly.type
_entity_poly.pdbx_seq_one_letter_code
_entity_poly.pdbx_strand_id
1 'polypeptide(L)'
;MVSTQYSKFDIMRRMRFLQAAVFVSFMLLVTGLFFFQVVQGDTYVKLASQNRLRILRILPPRGSIIDINGAPLAVNVRTFNINGYPIDLQREENVKSVTALLVRSGIPMTEDKFKELVAKQYSAPYRAITVATNLTFAQVAEMIMDKDFKKVLFPTPVWRRTYPAAQYAAHVIGYVAEITKEELETKDADVYRGGDMIGKNGIEGEYEDTLRGAAGEEVIEVDSRGRKLRNISYVKSAKGGDMTLTIDLAAQRYASELIGKFRGTIIAMDINDGGIRCLYSSPSYDPNPLTWGITNSEWAALTDHNERPMMNRAISGAYPPASTFKIVTGSAILESRVANKNTTVNCPGYFELGNRRFRCWKHSGHGRENIINALRDSCDVYFYQLSNQMGIDRLIKTAAKFGVGQKTGIDLTGEVSGTLAGPEWKKKRIKENWYGGDTVNYSIGQGYVLMTPLQVLRAYAALANGGKLLKPRLNTASAVESVPLDISPEVLKLIQSGVQEVTRSGTGRRASSFGVKVAGKTGTAQNSHGDDHAWFVGYAPADNPKYAVVAIAEAGKGGAAVTGPIVGKMLNFLINGKKYTEPKPAEEAKTPAAQTGT
;
A
#
# COMPACT_ATOMS: atom_id res chain seq x y z
N MET A 1 -27.62 53.53 94.53
CA MET A 1 -26.58 52.64 93.99
C MET A 1 -27.20 51.39 93.35
N VAL A 2 -27.87 51.48 92.19
CA VAL A 2 -28.38 50.28 91.47
C VAL A 2 -28.22 50.34 89.93
N SER A 3 -27.90 51.48 89.29
CA SER A 3 -27.92 51.55 87.82
C SER A 3 -26.59 51.28 87.08
N THR A 4 -25.44 51.15 87.77
CA THR A 4 -24.13 50.92 87.14
C THR A 4 -23.74 49.44 87.00
N GLN A 5 -24.46 48.52 87.64
CA GLN A 5 -24.20 47.07 87.53
C GLN A 5 -24.82 46.43 86.28
N TYR A 6 -25.95 46.95 85.78
CA TYR A 6 -26.64 46.40 84.61
C TYR A 6 -25.90 46.68 83.28
N SER A 7 -25.24 47.84 83.14
CA SER A 7 -24.47 48.20 81.93
C SER A 7 -23.18 47.37 81.77
N LYS A 8 -22.47 47.06 82.86
CA LYS A 8 -21.28 46.19 82.82
C LYS A 8 -21.61 44.73 82.49
N PHE A 9 -22.80 44.26 82.88
CA PHE A 9 -23.25 42.89 82.60
C PHE A 9 -23.54 42.66 81.10
N ASP A 10 -24.10 43.66 80.40
CA ASP A 10 -24.40 43.55 78.97
C ASP A 10 -23.11 43.59 78.11
N ILE A 11 -22.15 44.45 78.45
CA ILE A 11 -20.84 44.51 77.76
C ILE A 11 -20.05 43.21 77.96
N MET A 12 -19.98 42.69 79.19
CA MET A 12 -19.30 41.42 79.48
C MET A 12 -19.95 40.22 78.78
N ARG A 13 -21.28 40.20 78.64
CA ARG A 13 -22.02 39.15 77.94
C ARG A 13 -21.80 39.22 76.42
N ARG A 14 -21.82 40.41 75.82
CA ARG A 14 -21.47 40.63 74.40
C ARG A 14 -20.01 40.27 74.11
N MET A 15 -19.09 40.60 75.02
CA MET A 15 -17.68 40.25 74.89
C MET A 15 -17.43 38.74 75.00
N ARG A 16 -18.10 38.03 75.92
CA ARG A 16 -18.05 36.56 75.99
C ARG A 16 -18.67 35.89 74.75
N PHE A 17 -19.74 36.46 74.21
CA PHE A 17 -20.33 35.97 72.97
C PHE A 17 -19.39 36.14 71.78
N LEU A 18 -18.74 37.31 71.65
CA LEU A 18 -17.71 37.55 70.63
C LEU A 18 -16.51 36.61 70.80
N GLN A 19 -16.02 36.40 72.03
CA GLN A 19 -14.95 35.45 72.32
C GLN A 19 -15.34 34.03 71.96
N ALA A 20 -16.57 33.60 72.26
CA ALA A 20 -17.09 32.29 71.89
C ALA A 20 -17.22 32.15 70.36
N ALA A 21 -17.71 33.19 69.67
CA ALA A 21 -17.81 33.19 68.22
C ALA A 21 -16.42 33.11 67.55
N VAL A 22 -15.44 33.86 68.05
CA VAL A 22 -14.05 33.79 67.58
C VAL A 22 -13.46 32.42 67.86
N PHE A 23 -13.66 31.87 69.06
CA PHE A 23 -13.17 30.54 69.41
C PHE A 23 -13.77 29.45 68.52
N VAL A 24 -15.08 29.49 68.28
CA VAL A 24 -15.77 28.57 67.35
C VAL A 24 -15.25 28.74 65.93
N SER A 25 -14.99 29.97 65.48
CA SER A 25 -14.42 30.21 64.14
C SER A 25 -13.01 29.63 64.00
N PHE A 26 -12.17 29.76 65.04
CA PHE A 26 -10.84 29.16 65.07
C PHE A 26 -10.94 27.63 65.11
N MET A 27 -11.88 27.08 65.88
CA MET A 27 -12.13 25.63 65.92
C MET A 27 -12.55 25.09 64.54
N LEU A 28 -13.41 25.82 63.82
CA LEU A 28 -13.79 25.48 62.45
C LEU A 28 -12.60 25.55 61.49
N LEU A 29 -11.74 26.58 61.60
CA LEU A 29 -10.54 26.70 60.77
C LEU A 29 -9.53 25.58 61.06
N VAL A 30 -9.29 25.24 62.34
CA VAL A 30 -8.39 24.15 62.74
C VAL A 30 -8.93 22.80 62.27
N THR A 31 -10.24 22.58 62.41
CA THR A 31 -10.90 21.36 61.91
C THR A 31 -10.80 21.27 60.38
N GLY A 32 -11.01 22.38 59.68
CA GLY A 32 -10.81 22.46 58.23
C GLY A 32 -9.36 22.18 57.82
N LEU A 33 -8.39 22.76 58.52
CA LEU A 33 -6.96 22.53 58.28
C LEU A 33 -6.59 21.06 58.50
N PHE A 34 -7.05 20.46 59.59
CA PHE A 34 -6.85 19.03 59.87
C PHE A 34 -7.48 18.15 58.79
N PHE A 35 -8.68 18.49 58.33
CA PHE A 35 -9.34 17.77 57.24
C PHE A 35 -8.52 17.84 55.94
N PHE A 36 -8.06 19.03 55.54
CA PHE A 36 -7.31 19.17 54.29
C PHE A 36 -5.88 18.60 54.37
N GLN A 37 -5.17 18.77 55.49
CA GLN A 37 -3.78 18.32 55.61
C GLN A 37 -3.63 16.86 56.03
N VAL A 38 -4.50 16.34 56.90
CA VAL A 38 -4.37 14.98 57.47
C VAL A 38 -5.33 14.02 56.79
N VAL A 39 -6.64 14.34 56.76
CA VAL A 39 -7.65 13.42 56.20
C VAL A 39 -7.52 13.32 54.67
N GLN A 40 -7.30 14.45 53.99
CA GLN A 40 -7.11 14.49 52.53
C GLN A 40 -5.64 14.68 52.11
N GLY A 41 -4.70 14.64 53.05
CA GLY A 41 -3.27 14.90 52.78
C GLY A 41 -2.71 14.03 51.66
N ASP A 42 -2.91 12.71 51.75
CA ASP A 42 -2.44 11.75 50.74
C ASP A 42 -3.05 12.01 49.35
N THR A 43 -4.33 12.41 49.31
CA THR A 43 -5.03 12.77 48.07
C THR A 43 -4.43 14.01 47.44
N TYR A 44 -4.16 15.06 48.21
CA TYR A 44 -3.53 16.29 47.72
C TYR A 44 -2.06 16.10 47.35
N VAL A 45 -1.32 15.26 48.09
CA VAL A 45 0.05 14.87 47.73
C VAL A 45 0.06 14.09 46.42
N LYS A 46 -0.89 13.17 46.21
CA LYS A 46 -1.05 12.44 44.94
C LYS A 46 -1.41 13.38 43.79
N LEU A 47 -2.38 14.28 43.98
CA LEU A 47 -2.75 15.30 42.98
C LEU A 47 -1.57 16.25 42.68
N ALA A 48 -0.83 16.70 43.69
CA ALA A 48 0.36 17.53 43.53
C ALA A 48 1.49 16.79 42.81
N SER A 49 1.68 15.50 43.11
CA SER A 49 2.67 14.65 42.44
C SER A 49 2.30 14.40 40.97
N GLN A 50 1.01 14.13 40.68
CA GLN A 50 0.51 14.03 39.31
C GLN A 50 0.63 15.36 38.55
N ASN A 51 0.47 16.49 39.23
CA ASN A 51 0.65 17.81 38.64
C ASN A 51 2.12 18.19 38.40
N ARG A 52 3.05 17.64 39.19
CA ARG A 52 4.51 17.90 39.12
C ARG A 52 5.25 16.95 38.18
N LEU A 53 4.77 15.71 38.01
CA LEU A 53 5.37 14.72 37.11
C LEU A 53 4.75 14.79 35.71
N ARG A 54 5.58 14.70 34.69
CA ARG A 54 5.17 14.63 33.28
C ARG A 54 5.86 13.47 32.61
N ILE A 55 5.08 12.63 31.94
CA ILE A 55 5.59 11.49 31.18
C ILE A 55 5.67 11.94 29.71
N LEU A 56 6.89 12.07 29.21
CA LEU A 56 7.19 12.34 27.81
C LEU A 56 7.46 11.02 27.10
N ARG A 57 6.70 10.74 26.04
CA ARG A 57 6.90 9.54 25.24
C ARG A 57 7.98 9.78 24.20
N ILE A 58 8.98 8.91 24.14
CA ILE A 58 10.07 8.96 23.17
C ILE A 58 9.80 7.92 22.09
N LEU A 59 9.39 8.39 20.92
CA LEU A 59 9.16 7.49 19.79
C LEU A 59 10.49 6.87 19.30
N PRO A 60 10.53 5.56 19.08
CA PRO A 60 11.70 4.89 18.56
C PRO A 60 11.87 5.17 17.05
N PRO A 61 13.09 5.04 16.51
CA PRO A 61 13.24 4.90 15.07
C PRO A 61 12.59 3.58 14.62
N ARG A 62 11.84 3.62 13.52
CA ARG A 62 11.22 2.43 12.91
C ARG A 62 12.30 1.48 12.37
N GLY A 63 11.97 0.21 12.18
CA GLY A 63 12.79 -0.74 11.44
C GLY A 63 13.02 -0.28 10.00
N SER A 64 14.23 -0.43 9.48
CA SER A 64 14.57 -0.10 8.10
C SER A 64 14.10 -1.21 7.16
N ILE A 65 13.67 -0.85 5.96
CA ILE A 65 13.27 -1.79 4.92
C ILE A 65 14.31 -1.69 3.79
N ILE A 66 14.88 -2.82 3.43
CA ILE A 66 15.85 -2.94 2.32
C ILE A 66 15.36 -3.95 1.29
N ASP A 67 15.83 -3.80 0.06
CA ASP A 67 15.59 -4.75 -1.03
C ASP A 67 16.52 -5.98 -0.89
N ILE A 68 16.36 -6.98 -1.77
CA ILE A 68 17.15 -8.21 -1.69
C ILE A 68 18.65 -8.01 -1.92
N ASN A 69 19.04 -6.91 -2.57
CA ASN A 69 20.42 -6.53 -2.85
C ASN A 69 20.98 -5.55 -1.81
N GLY A 70 20.22 -5.22 -0.75
CA GLY A 70 20.61 -4.30 0.31
C GLY A 70 20.34 -2.82 0.01
N ALA A 71 19.66 -2.48 -1.09
CA ALA A 71 19.30 -1.10 -1.39
C ALA A 71 18.22 -0.60 -0.42
N PRO A 72 18.35 0.64 0.12
CA PRO A 72 17.38 1.18 1.07
C PRO A 72 16.05 1.51 0.39
N LEU A 73 14.97 0.92 0.90
CA LEU A 73 13.61 1.15 0.43
C LEU A 73 12.85 2.11 1.36
N ALA A 74 13.00 1.93 2.68
CA ALA A 74 12.49 2.84 3.69
C ALA A 74 13.48 2.96 4.86
N VAL A 75 13.86 4.18 5.19
CA VAL A 75 14.87 4.48 6.21
C VAL A 75 14.41 5.62 7.11
N ASN A 76 15.08 5.81 8.24
CA ASN A 76 14.82 6.94 9.11
C ASN A 76 15.97 7.94 8.99
N VAL A 77 15.64 9.19 8.70
CA VAL A 77 16.60 10.30 8.71
C VAL A 77 16.36 11.14 9.95
N ARG A 78 17.44 11.65 10.54
CA ARG A 78 17.33 12.59 11.65
C ARG A 78 17.05 13.97 11.10
N THR A 79 15.94 14.55 11.53
CA THR A 79 15.56 15.94 11.24
C THR A 79 15.31 16.68 12.54
N PHE A 80 15.01 17.96 12.45
CA PHE A 80 14.76 18.81 13.60
C PHE A 80 13.44 19.53 13.44
N ASN A 81 12.73 19.64 14.55
CA ASN A 81 11.60 20.54 14.71
C ASN A 81 12.04 21.71 15.58
N ILE A 82 11.49 22.90 15.34
CA ILE A 82 11.55 24.00 16.30
C ILE A 82 10.27 24.00 17.11
N ASN A 83 10.43 23.88 18.43
CA ASN A 83 9.33 23.83 19.38
C ASN A 83 9.37 25.07 20.29
N GLY A 84 8.23 25.43 20.86
CA GLY A 84 8.16 26.48 21.88
C GLY A 84 6.94 26.33 22.79
N TYR A 85 6.95 27.01 23.93
CA TYR A 85 5.84 26.94 24.89
C TYR A 85 4.74 27.95 24.53
N PRO A 86 3.46 27.54 24.48
CA PRO A 86 2.37 28.43 24.07
C PRO A 86 2.25 29.71 24.89
N ILE A 87 2.48 29.64 26.21
CA ILE A 87 2.43 30.81 27.11
C ILE A 87 3.44 31.90 26.74
N ASP A 88 4.56 31.52 26.14
CA ASP A 88 5.57 32.46 25.67
C ASP A 88 5.28 32.88 24.22
N LEU A 89 4.84 31.96 23.37
CA LEU A 89 4.59 32.22 21.94
C LEU A 89 3.38 33.13 21.69
N GLN A 90 2.41 33.20 22.60
CA GLN A 90 1.23 34.07 22.48
C GLN A 90 1.51 35.55 22.76
N ARG A 91 2.69 35.91 23.30
CA ARG A 91 3.05 37.30 23.56
C ARG A 91 3.27 38.04 22.24
N GLU A 92 2.71 39.24 22.08
CA GLU A 92 2.77 39.98 20.81
C GLU A 92 4.21 40.19 20.29
N GLU A 93 5.16 40.47 21.18
CA GLU A 93 6.58 40.62 20.81
C GLU A 93 7.16 39.32 20.21
N ASN A 94 6.79 38.16 20.78
CA ASN A 94 7.24 36.86 20.31
C ASN A 94 6.54 36.46 19.01
N VAL A 95 5.26 36.78 18.84
CA VAL A 95 4.55 36.55 17.57
C VAL A 95 5.26 37.26 16.41
N LYS A 96 5.62 38.54 16.58
CA LYS A 96 6.31 39.32 15.55
C LYS A 96 7.71 38.81 15.25
N SER A 97 8.50 38.54 16.29
CA SER A 97 9.89 38.08 16.11
C SER A 97 9.99 36.66 15.54
N VAL A 98 9.15 35.73 16.02
CA VAL A 98 9.14 34.35 15.53
C VAL A 98 8.64 34.27 14.10
N THR A 99 7.61 35.03 13.72
CA THR A 99 7.13 35.05 12.32
C THR A 99 8.17 35.63 11.38
N ALA A 100 8.83 36.73 11.75
CA ALA A 100 9.94 37.30 10.98
C ALA A 100 11.10 36.31 10.80
N LEU A 101 11.48 35.59 11.86
CA LEU A 101 12.50 34.54 11.81
C LEU A 101 12.11 33.42 10.82
N LEU A 102 10.88 32.91 10.90
CA LEU A 102 10.39 31.85 10.02
C LEU A 102 10.41 32.28 8.56
N VAL A 103 9.93 33.48 8.26
CA VAL A 103 9.91 34.04 6.90
C VAL A 103 11.32 34.20 6.35
N ARG A 104 12.27 34.74 7.14
CA ARG A 104 13.69 34.83 6.73
C ARG A 104 14.32 33.46 6.48
N SER A 105 13.89 32.46 7.23
CA SER A 105 14.35 31.08 7.09
C SER A 105 13.65 30.32 5.95
N GLY A 106 12.88 31.01 5.10
CA GLY A 106 12.20 30.43 3.94
C GLY A 106 10.92 29.68 4.27
N ILE A 107 10.33 29.88 5.46
CA ILE A 107 9.06 29.26 5.89
C ILE A 107 7.97 30.33 5.83
N PRO A 108 7.07 30.29 4.82
CA PRO A 108 6.02 31.30 4.68
C PRO A 108 5.05 31.26 5.88
N MET A 109 5.03 32.34 6.66
CA MET A 109 4.20 32.45 7.86
C MET A 109 3.72 33.90 8.05
N THR A 110 2.43 34.08 8.35
CA THR A 110 1.88 35.38 8.78
C THR A 110 1.59 35.35 10.28
N GLU A 111 1.46 36.52 10.91
CA GLU A 111 1.11 36.60 12.33
C GLU A 111 -0.23 35.92 12.63
N ASP A 112 -1.24 36.08 11.77
CA ASP A 112 -2.54 35.46 11.96
C ASP A 112 -2.47 33.94 11.83
N LYS A 113 -1.75 33.43 10.82
CA LYS A 113 -1.52 31.98 10.66
C LYS A 113 -0.73 31.40 11.82
N PHE A 114 0.23 32.15 12.35
CA PHE A 114 1.01 31.72 13.51
C PHE A 114 0.14 31.66 14.77
N LYS A 115 -0.68 32.69 15.02
CA LYS A 115 -1.66 32.67 16.14
C LYS A 115 -2.63 31.49 16.01
N GLU A 116 -3.11 31.21 14.80
CA GLU A 116 -3.98 30.06 14.52
C GLU A 116 -3.25 28.72 14.79
N LEU A 117 -2.00 28.58 14.34
CA LEU A 117 -1.16 27.41 14.60
C LEU A 117 -0.97 27.18 16.10
N VAL A 118 -0.67 28.24 16.85
CA VAL A 118 -0.51 28.20 18.30
C VAL A 118 -1.82 27.79 18.97
N ALA A 119 -2.94 28.39 18.57
CA ALA A 119 -4.26 28.10 19.12
C ALA A 119 -4.71 26.65 18.84
N LYS A 120 -4.49 26.13 17.63
CA LYS A 120 -4.82 24.75 17.24
C LYS A 120 -4.06 23.70 18.04
N GLN A 121 -2.79 23.97 18.37
CA GLN A 121 -1.95 23.06 19.15
C GLN A 121 -2.02 23.34 20.67
N TYR A 122 -2.78 24.36 21.10
CA TYR A 122 -2.92 24.73 22.49
C TYR A 122 -3.77 23.70 23.25
N SER A 123 -3.14 22.66 23.78
CA SER A 123 -3.80 21.73 24.71
C SER A 123 -3.56 22.10 26.17
N ALA A 124 -2.39 22.67 26.48
CA ALA A 124 -1.99 23.12 27.80
C ALA A 124 -0.91 24.20 27.68
N PRO A 125 -0.82 25.16 28.63
CA PRO A 125 0.15 26.26 28.57
C PRO A 125 1.63 25.82 28.44
N TYR A 126 1.89 24.58 28.86
CA TYR A 126 3.22 24.03 29.10
C TYR A 126 3.60 22.89 28.15
N ARG A 127 2.69 22.48 27.26
CA ARG A 127 3.00 21.48 26.25
C ARG A 127 3.67 22.21 25.09
N ALA A 128 4.91 21.85 24.80
CA ALA A 128 5.62 22.43 23.68
C ALA A 128 4.84 22.17 22.39
N ILE A 129 4.66 23.21 21.58
CA ILE A 129 4.02 23.13 20.27
C ILE A 129 5.08 23.21 19.20
N THR A 130 4.83 22.55 18.07
CA THR A 130 5.76 22.55 16.95
C THR A 130 5.48 23.75 16.06
N VAL A 131 6.47 24.63 15.94
CA VAL A 131 6.40 25.87 15.17
C VAL A 131 6.91 25.65 13.73
N ALA A 132 7.97 24.87 13.60
CA ALA A 132 8.52 24.47 12.30
C ALA A 132 8.92 22.99 12.35
N THR A 133 8.63 22.27 11.26
CA THR A 133 8.98 20.87 11.10
C THR A 133 10.00 20.70 9.98
N ASN A 134 10.57 19.51 9.88
CA ASN A 134 11.33 19.06 8.72
C ASN A 134 12.64 19.79 8.42
N LEU A 135 13.27 20.37 9.44
CA LEU A 135 14.50 21.12 9.25
C LEU A 135 15.73 20.22 9.25
N THR A 136 16.65 20.54 8.35
CA THR A 136 18.02 20.00 8.36
C THR A 136 18.82 20.61 9.51
N PHE A 137 19.92 19.97 9.88
CA PHE A 137 20.84 20.53 10.88
C PHE A 137 21.36 21.92 10.48
N ALA A 138 21.67 22.12 9.20
CA ALA A 138 22.13 23.40 8.68
C ALA A 138 21.09 24.52 8.85
N GLN A 139 19.83 24.25 8.49
CA GLN A 139 18.74 25.23 8.67
C GLN A 139 18.52 25.58 10.14
N VAL A 140 18.58 24.60 11.04
CA VAL A 140 18.46 24.86 12.48
C VAL A 140 19.65 25.65 13.01
N ALA A 141 20.87 25.35 12.57
CA ALA A 141 22.06 26.10 12.97
C ALA A 141 21.95 27.57 12.54
N GLU A 142 21.50 27.81 11.31
CA GLU A 142 21.24 29.15 10.77
C GLU A 142 20.17 29.88 11.58
N MET A 143 19.04 29.22 11.86
CA MET A 143 17.99 29.79 12.72
C MET A 143 18.50 30.17 14.10
N ILE A 144 19.29 29.32 14.76
CA ILE A 144 19.80 29.57 16.12
C ILE A 144 20.75 30.78 16.17
N MET A 145 21.48 31.03 15.09
CA MET A 145 22.40 32.18 14.99
C MET A 145 21.67 33.51 14.71
N ASP A 146 20.40 33.46 14.31
CA ASP A 146 19.61 34.66 14.07
C ASP A 146 19.30 35.40 15.39
N LYS A 147 19.46 36.73 15.38
CA LYS A 147 19.20 37.61 16.53
C LYS A 147 17.77 37.50 17.10
N ASP A 148 16.81 37.14 16.26
CA ASP A 148 15.40 37.01 16.63
C ASP A 148 15.06 35.57 17.09
N PHE A 149 16.05 34.66 17.13
CA PHE A 149 15.91 33.36 17.79
C PHE A 149 15.83 33.53 19.30
N LYS A 150 14.61 33.71 19.80
CA LYS A 150 14.33 33.88 21.22
C LYS A 150 14.53 32.55 21.96
N LYS A 151 14.95 32.62 23.23
CA LYS A 151 15.07 31.45 24.15
C LYS A 151 13.75 30.69 24.38
N VAL A 152 12.63 31.23 23.92
CA VAL A 152 11.30 30.59 23.93
C VAL A 152 11.20 29.45 22.90
N LEU A 153 12.08 29.45 21.89
CA LEU A 153 12.21 28.41 20.90
C LEU A 153 13.36 27.47 21.24
N PHE A 154 13.18 26.18 20.98
CA PHE A 154 14.22 25.19 21.14
C PHE A 154 14.12 24.09 20.06
N PRO A 155 15.25 23.65 19.48
CA PRO A 155 15.26 22.58 18.51
C PRO A 155 15.06 21.22 19.20
N THR A 156 14.26 20.35 18.59
CA THR A 156 14.05 18.98 19.05
C THR A 156 14.37 18.02 17.90
N PRO A 157 15.32 17.07 18.09
CA PRO A 157 15.61 16.08 17.06
C PRO A 157 14.47 15.07 16.94
N VAL A 158 14.06 14.75 15.71
CA VAL A 158 12.98 13.82 15.40
C VAL A 158 13.44 12.85 14.32
N TRP A 159 13.13 11.57 14.50
CA TRP A 159 13.28 10.57 13.45
C TRP A 159 12.16 10.72 12.43
N ARG A 160 12.50 10.97 11.17
CA ARG A 160 11.51 10.99 10.09
C ARG A 160 11.71 9.83 9.14
N ARG A 161 10.61 9.16 8.82
CA ARG A 161 10.58 8.09 7.84
C ARG A 161 10.72 8.67 6.42
N THR A 162 11.60 8.09 5.62
CA THR A 162 11.96 8.53 4.27
C THR A 162 12.01 7.32 3.35
N TYR A 163 11.59 7.49 2.10
CA TYR A 163 11.50 6.46 1.08
C TYR A 163 12.43 6.81 -0.08
N PRO A 164 13.71 6.36 -0.07
CA PRO A 164 14.67 6.68 -1.12
C PRO A 164 14.27 6.14 -2.51
N ALA A 165 13.50 5.05 -2.54
CA ALA A 165 12.97 4.48 -3.77
C ALA A 165 11.79 5.28 -4.35
N ALA A 166 11.20 6.21 -3.59
CA ALA A 166 10.10 7.08 -4.00
C ALA A 166 9.01 6.33 -4.80
N GLN A 167 8.66 6.84 -5.98
CA GLN A 167 7.64 6.27 -6.88
C GLN A 167 7.91 4.85 -7.37
N TYR A 168 9.15 4.36 -7.33
CA TYR A 168 9.49 3.04 -7.85
C TYR A 168 8.99 1.89 -6.96
N ALA A 169 8.69 2.17 -5.69
CA ALA A 169 8.27 1.14 -4.73
C ALA A 169 7.08 1.56 -3.86
N ALA A 170 6.41 2.67 -4.21
CA ALA A 170 5.35 3.27 -3.40
C ALA A 170 4.22 2.28 -3.05
N HIS A 171 3.69 1.52 -4.01
CA HIS A 171 2.58 0.59 -3.75
C HIS A 171 2.99 -0.69 -3.02
N VAL A 172 4.28 -1.01 -2.99
CA VAL A 172 4.81 -2.16 -2.25
C VAL A 172 5.11 -1.74 -0.81
N ILE A 173 5.89 -0.68 -0.63
CA ILE A 173 6.31 -0.23 0.69
C ILE A 173 5.13 0.41 1.43
N GLY A 174 4.35 1.21 0.72
CA GLY A 174 3.35 2.08 1.31
C GLY A 174 3.96 3.32 1.95
N TYR A 175 3.23 3.90 2.90
CA TYR A 175 3.66 5.08 3.64
C TYR A 175 3.17 5.04 5.09
N VAL A 176 3.83 5.82 5.95
CA VAL A 176 3.34 6.14 7.30
C VAL A 176 2.70 7.52 7.30
N ALA A 177 1.62 7.68 8.05
CA ALA A 177 0.99 8.98 8.29
C ALA A 177 0.43 9.03 9.71
N GLU A 178 0.00 10.20 10.15
CA GLU A 178 -0.57 10.38 11.49
C GLU A 178 -1.79 9.46 11.68
N ILE A 179 -1.88 8.86 12.86
CA ILE A 179 -3.01 8.02 13.25
C ILE A 179 -4.30 8.84 13.22
N THR A 180 -5.34 8.33 12.55
CA THR A 180 -6.63 9.02 12.53
C THR A 180 -7.38 8.77 13.82
N LYS A 181 -8.45 9.54 14.06
CA LYS A 181 -9.30 9.35 15.24
C LYS A 181 -9.94 7.96 15.24
N GLU A 182 -10.41 7.50 14.09
CA GLU A 182 -11.07 6.21 13.91
C GLU A 182 -10.09 5.04 14.15
N GLU A 183 -8.84 5.18 13.69
CA GLU A 183 -7.80 4.21 13.99
C GLU A 183 -7.46 4.21 15.48
N LEU A 184 -7.34 5.37 16.11
CA LEU A 184 -7.03 5.47 17.54
C LEU A 184 -8.12 4.82 18.42
N GLU A 185 -9.39 4.89 18.03
CA GLU A 185 -10.50 4.25 18.73
C GLU A 185 -10.49 2.71 18.64
N THR A 186 -9.84 2.16 17.60
CA THR A 186 -9.78 0.70 17.37
C THR A 186 -8.44 0.08 17.77
N LYS A 187 -7.41 0.90 17.97
CA LYS A 187 -6.07 0.47 18.36
C LYS A 187 -5.89 0.49 19.88
N ASP A 188 -4.91 -0.27 20.34
CA ASP A 188 -4.55 -0.32 21.75
C ASP A 188 -4.05 1.05 22.23
N ALA A 189 -4.76 1.63 23.20
CA ALA A 189 -4.46 2.93 23.79
C ALA A 189 -3.14 2.96 24.58
N ASP A 190 -2.64 1.79 24.99
CA ASP A 190 -1.32 1.66 25.61
C ASP A 190 -0.20 1.76 24.57
N VAL A 191 -0.50 1.40 23.31
CA VAL A 191 0.46 1.39 22.19
C VAL A 191 0.39 2.66 21.35
N TYR A 192 -0.79 3.24 21.14
CA TYR A 192 -0.96 4.41 20.28
C TYR A 192 -1.57 5.60 21.02
N ARG A 193 -1.08 6.79 20.67
CA ARG A 193 -1.61 8.08 21.11
C ARG A 193 -1.82 8.97 19.89
N GLY A 194 -2.73 9.94 19.99
CA GLY A 194 -2.90 10.95 18.94
C GLY A 194 -1.58 11.67 18.66
N GLY A 195 -1.28 11.89 17.37
CA GLY A 195 0.01 12.40 16.90
C GLY A 195 1.05 11.33 16.56
N ASP A 196 0.80 10.05 16.85
CA ASP A 196 1.69 8.97 16.43
C ASP A 196 1.59 8.71 14.93
N MET A 197 2.71 8.28 14.34
CA MET A 197 2.77 7.86 12.94
C MET A 197 2.57 6.35 12.83
N ILE A 198 1.62 5.92 12.00
CA ILE A 198 1.27 4.52 11.76
C ILE A 198 1.38 4.20 10.26
N GLY A 199 1.81 2.98 9.92
CA GLY A 199 1.80 2.45 8.57
C GLY A 199 0.37 2.32 8.03
N LYS A 200 0.08 3.00 6.92
CA LYS A 200 -1.27 3.08 6.35
C LYS A 200 -1.56 1.95 5.36
N ASN A 201 -0.56 1.57 4.57
CA ASN A 201 -0.69 0.54 3.54
C ASN A 201 0.66 -0.12 3.22
N GLY A 202 0.63 -1.07 2.29
CA GLY A 202 1.83 -1.78 1.84
C GLY A 202 2.51 -2.54 2.98
N ILE A 203 3.83 -2.71 2.88
CA ILE A 203 4.67 -3.32 3.91
C ILE A 203 4.66 -2.52 5.22
N GLU A 204 4.59 -1.18 5.17
CA GLU A 204 4.50 -0.35 6.37
C GLU A 204 3.25 -0.69 7.20
N GLY A 205 2.11 -0.89 6.53
CA GLY A 205 0.85 -1.26 7.18
C GLY A 205 0.79 -2.73 7.59
N GLU A 206 1.20 -3.65 6.71
CA GLU A 206 1.16 -5.10 6.97
C GLU A 206 2.06 -5.50 8.13
N TYR A 207 3.25 -4.89 8.22
CA TYR A 207 4.27 -5.21 9.22
C TYR A 207 4.47 -4.11 10.27
N GLU A 208 3.44 -3.28 10.51
CA GLU A 208 3.47 -2.17 11.48
C GLU A 208 3.99 -2.61 12.86
N ASP A 209 3.52 -3.76 13.35
CA ASP A 209 3.87 -4.25 14.68
C ASP A 209 5.36 -4.56 14.82
N THR A 210 5.96 -5.09 13.76
CA THR A 210 7.41 -5.38 13.69
C THR A 210 8.22 -4.10 13.47
N LEU A 211 7.73 -3.21 12.60
CA LEU A 211 8.47 -2.04 12.15
C LEU A 211 8.45 -0.88 13.15
N ARG A 212 7.38 -0.66 13.92
CA ARG A 212 7.29 0.55 14.78
C ARG A 212 8.23 0.53 15.97
N GLY A 213 8.59 -0.64 16.51
CA GLY A 213 9.41 -0.73 17.73
C GLY A 213 8.63 -0.37 19.00
N ALA A 214 9.36 -0.16 20.10
CA ALA A 214 8.75 0.15 21.40
C ALA A 214 9.11 1.58 21.85
N ALA A 215 8.09 2.33 22.26
CA ALA A 215 8.30 3.67 22.79
C ALA A 215 9.02 3.64 24.14
N GLY A 216 9.93 4.59 24.30
CA GLY A 216 10.55 4.90 25.58
C GLY A 216 9.70 5.92 26.33
N GLU A 217 10.04 6.13 27.59
CA GLU A 217 9.35 7.07 28.47
C GLU A 217 10.38 7.88 29.26
N GLU A 218 10.29 9.21 29.20
CA GLU A 218 11.03 10.11 30.07
C GLU A 218 10.05 10.76 31.05
N VAL A 219 10.18 10.43 32.34
CA VAL A 219 9.42 11.09 33.40
C VAL A 219 10.22 12.30 33.87
N ILE A 220 9.71 13.49 33.61
CA ILE A 220 10.31 14.75 34.05
C ILE A 220 9.50 15.38 35.16
N GLU A 221 10.20 16.09 36.03
CA GLU A 221 9.60 16.97 37.01
C GLU A 221 9.50 18.38 36.41
N VAL A 222 8.35 19.04 36.56
CA VAL A 222 8.13 20.40 36.05
C VAL A 222 7.79 21.39 37.16
N ASP A 223 8.16 22.66 36.97
CA ASP A 223 7.75 23.75 37.86
C ASP A 223 6.29 24.17 37.62
N SER A 224 5.78 25.13 38.40
CA SER A 224 4.42 25.68 38.25
C SER A 224 4.17 26.36 36.90
N ARG A 225 5.24 26.66 36.14
CA ARG A 225 5.23 27.21 34.79
C ARG A 225 5.59 26.14 33.75
N GLY A 226 5.58 24.85 34.11
CA GLY A 226 5.76 23.73 33.20
C GLY A 226 7.19 23.51 32.67
N ARG A 227 8.17 24.26 33.17
CA ARG A 227 9.56 24.12 32.74
C ARG A 227 10.17 22.88 33.37
N LYS A 228 10.92 22.13 32.57
CA LYS A 228 11.65 20.94 33.02
C LYS A 228 12.66 21.31 34.12
N LEU A 229 12.45 20.78 35.33
CA LEU A 229 13.37 20.93 36.47
C LEU A 229 14.43 19.83 36.47
N ARG A 230 14.02 18.56 36.41
CA ARG A 230 14.92 17.40 36.40
C ARG A 230 14.26 16.16 35.82
N ASN A 231 15.08 15.18 35.47
CA ASN A 231 14.63 13.84 35.08
C ASN A 231 14.42 12.99 36.33
N ILE A 232 13.28 12.31 36.41
CA ILE A 232 12.92 11.39 37.49
C ILE A 232 13.18 9.94 37.06
N SER A 233 12.77 9.59 35.84
CA SER A 233 12.99 8.26 35.26
C SER A 233 13.17 8.39 33.76
N TYR A 234 13.95 7.49 33.17
CA TYR A 234 14.18 7.42 31.73
C TYR A 234 14.24 5.96 31.29
N VAL A 235 13.30 5.57 30.46
CA VAL A 235 13.24 4.30 29.76
C VAL A 235 13.58 4.57 28.30
N LYS A 236 14.67 3.96 27.82
CA LYS A 236 15.13 4.11 26.45
C LYS A 236 14.14 3.44 25.48
N SER A 237 13.86 4.11 24.36
CA SER A 237 13.05 3.53 23.28
C SER A 237 13.81 2.43 22.54
N ALA A 238 13.10 1.41 22.06
CA ALA A 238 13.67 0.30 21.31
C ALA A 238 13.32 0.42 19.83
N LYS A 239 14.34 0.42 18.97
CA LYS A 239 14.18 0.46 17.51
C LYS A 239 13.33 -0.73 17.04
N GLY A 240 12.48 -0.50 16.03
CA GLY A 240 11.76 -1.59 15.36
C GLY A 240 12.67 -2.56 14.59
N GLY A 241 12.14 -3.75 14.29
CA GLY A 241 12.87 -4.79 13.58
C GLY A 241 13.13 -4.40 12.12
N ASP A 242 14.37 -4.54 11.66
CA ASP A 242 14.70 -4.34 10.25
C ASP A 242 14.15 -5.48 9.38
N MET A 243 13.85 -5.18 8.12
CA MET A 243 13.24 -6.12 7.18
C MET A 243 13.94 -6.10 5.83
N THR A 244 14.11 -7.29 5.25
CA THR A 244 14.58 -7.46 3.88
C THR A 244 13.43 -7.98 3.01
N LEU A 245 13.21 -7.32 1.87
CA LEU A 245 12.20 -7.72 0.90
C LEU A 245 12.81 -8.53 -0.25
N THR A 246 12.01 -9.36 -0.90
CA THR A 246 12.35 -10.13 -2.11
C THR A 246 12.42 -9.25 -3.37
N ILE A 247 11.93 -8.02 -3.26
CA ILE A 247 11.98 -6.98 -4.30
C ILE A 247 13.41 -6.67 -4.70
N ASP A 248 13.61 -6.45 -5.99
CA ASP A 248 14.80 -5.88 -6.58
C ASP A 248 14.50 -4.46 -7.07
N LEU A 249 15.17 -3.45 -6.51
CA LEU A 249 14.92 -2.05 -6.86
C LEU A 249 15.31 -1.74 -8.31
N ALA A 250 16.33 -2.42 -8.87
CA ALA A 250 16.69 -2.25 -10.28
C ALA A 250 15.60 -2.83 -11.19
N ALA A 251 15.01 -3.96 -10.81
CA ALA A 251 13.85 -4.54 -11.50
C ALA A 251 12.64 -3.60 -11.47
N GLN A 252 12.35 -2.97 -10.33
CA GLN A 252 11.27 -1.97 -10.19
C GLN A 252 11.48 -0.74 -11.10
N ARG A 253 12.70 -0.19 -11.13
CA ARG A 253 13.04 0.93 -12.02
C ARG A 253 12.89 0.57 -13.48
N TYR A 254 13.38 -0.61 -13.88
CA TYR A 254 13.25 -1.08 -15.25
C TYR A 254 11.78 -1.31 -15.63
N ALA A 255 10.96 -1.83 -14.73
CA ALA A 255 9.52 -1.96 -14.96
C ALA A 255 8.84 -0.59 -15.19
N SER A 256 9.25 0.45 -14.46
CA SER A 256 8.77 1.83 -14.66
C SER A 256 9.09 2.35 -16.07
N GLU A 257 10.31 2.11 -16.55
CA GLU A 257 10.73 2.48 -17.91
C GLU A 257 9.97 1.67 -18.98
N LEU A 258 9.79 0.37 -18.77
CA LEU A 258 9.11 -0.52 -19.72
C LEU A 258 7.62 -0.21 -19.89
N ILE A 259 6.91 0.09 -18.80
CA ILE A 259 5.48 0.41 -18.87
C ILE A 259 5.25 1.81 -19.44
N GLY A 260 6.21 2.73 -19.25
CA GLY A 260 6.19 4.08 -19.79
C GLY A 260 4.88 4.82 -19.46
N LYS A 261 4.21 5.34 -20.49
CA LYS A 261 2.96 6.10 -20.35
C LYS A 261 1.71 5.26 -20.08
N PHE A 262 1.81 3.93 -20.09
CA PHE A 262 0.63 3.10 -19.92
C PHE A 262 0.23 3.04 -18.44
N ARG A 263 -1.08 3.20 -18.20
CA ARG A 263 -1.72 2.78 -16.96
C ARG A 263 -1.71 1.26 -16.91
N GLY A 264 -1.28 0.67 -15.80
CA GLY A 264 -1.13 -0.79 -15.74
C GLY A 264 -0.23 -1.28 -14.63
N THR A 265 0.25 -2.51 -14.75
CA THR A 265 1.19 -3.08 -13.79
C THR A 265 2.09 -4.12 -14.44
N ILE A 266 3.31 -4.26 -13.92
CA ILE A 266 4.25 -5.33 -14.23
C ILE A 266 4.60 -6.02 -12.91
N ILE A 267 4.46 -7.34 -12.88
CA ILE A 267 4.78 -8.14 -11.71
C ILE A 267 5.70 -9.28 -12.13
N ALA A 268 6.75 -9.53 -11.37
CA ALA A 268 7.69 -10.64 -11.55
C ALA A 268 7.79 -11.48 -10.28
N MET A 269 7.72 -12.80 -10.44
CA MET A 269 7.74 -13.79 -9.37
C MET A 269 8.77 -14.87 -9.65
N ASP A 270 9.55 -15.22 -8.64
CA ASP A 270 10.38 -16.43 -8.63
C ASP A 270 9.49 -17.65 -8.43
N ILE A 271 9.55 -18.60 -9.35
CA ILE A 271 8.61 -19.73 -9.37
C ILE A 271 8.99 -20.85 -8.39
N ASN A 272 10.16 -20.74 -7.74
CA ASN A 272 10.65 -21.76 -6.81
C ASN A 272 10.14 -21.51 -5.39
N ASP A 273 10.09 -20.26 -4.97
CA ASP A 273 9.82 -19.86 -3.59
C ASP A 273 8.70 -18.82 -3.43
N GLY A 274 8.14 -18.36 -4.55
CA GLY A 274 7.07 -17.36 -4.59
C GLY A 274 7.49 -15.94 -4.26
N GLY A 275 8.81 -15.67 -4.20
CA GLY A 275 9.35 -14.34 -3.96
C GLY A 275 9.03 -13.38 -5.10
N ILE A 276 8.40 -12.25 -4.77
CA ILE A 276 8.09 -11.19 -5.73
C ILE A 276 9.33 -10.31 -5.97
N ARG A 277 9.92 -10.41 -7.16
CA ARG A 277 11.10 -9.62 -7.56
C ARG A 277 10.74 -8.20 -7.99
N CYS A 278 9.54 -8.03 -8.54
CA CYS A 278 9.03 -6.75 -9.00
C CYS A 278 7.51 -6.72 -8.85
N LEU A 279 6.97 -5.61 -8.35
CA LEU A 279 5.54 -5.31 -8.32
C LEU A 279 5.40 -3.81 -8.53
N TYR A 280 5.32 -3.41 -9.80
CA TYR A 280 5.23 -2.01 -10.20
C TYR A 280 3.81 -1.70 -10.69
N SER A 281 3.17 -0.66 -10.15
CA SER A 281 1.87 -0.17 -10.62
C SER A 281 2.02 1.23 -11.18
N SER A 282 1.40 1.48 -12.33
CA SER A 282 1.45 2.75 -13.07
C SER A 282 0.03 3.33 -13.25
N PRO A 283 -0.16 4.66 -13.10
CA PRO A 283 0.81 5.61 -12.57
C PRO A 283 1.12 5.35 -11.09
N SER A 284 2.29 5.80 -10.66
CA SER A 284 2.75 5.76 -9.27
C SER A 284 2.79 7.16 -8.66
N TYR A 285 3.25 7.27 -7.41
CA TYR A 285 3.34 8.50 -6.65
C TYR A 285 4.52 8.47 -5.69
N ASP A 286 5.02 9.63 -5.25
CA ASP A 286 6.02 9.70 -4.19
C ASP A 286 5.34 9.62 -2.81
N PRO A 287 5.69 8.63 -1.95
CA PRO A 287 5.13 8.54 -0.60
C PRO A 287 5.74 9.53 0.40
N ASN A 288 6.87 10.19 0.11
CA ASN A 288 7.53 11.07 1.07
C ASN A 288 6.64 12.24 1.56
N PRO A 289 5.92 12.99 0.69
CA PRO A 289 5.02 14.05 1.12
C PRO A 289 3.94 13.59 2.11
N LEU A 290 3.43 12.36 1.95
CA LEU A 290 2.40 11.79 2.84
C LEU A 290 2.89 11.58 4.26
N THR A 291 4.20 11.41 4.44
CA THR A 291 4.84 11.22 5.74
C THR A 291 5.36 12.52 6.33
N TRP A 292 5.73 13.49 5.49
CA TRP A 292 6.37 14.73 5.91
C TRP A 292 5.38 15.88 6.11
N GLY A 293 4.15 15.71 5.64
CA GLY A 293 3.13 16.74 5.56
C GLY A 293 2.83 17.05 4.10
N ILE A 294 1.58 16.80 3.70
CA ILE A 294 1.09 17.02 2.35
C ILE A 294 0.09 18.17 2.37
N THR A 295 0.12 19.02 1.34
CA THR A 295 -0.90 20.08 1.19
C THR A 295 -2.24 19.49 0.73
N ASN A 296 -3.34 20.20 0.99
CA ASN A 296 -4.67 19.76 0.52
C ASN A 296 -4.72 19.58 -1.00
N SER A 297 -4.02 20.43 -1.77
CA SER A 297 -3.95 20.32 -3.23
C SER A 297 -3.16 19.10 -3.70
N GLU A 298 -2.03 18.79 -3.06
CA GLU A 298 -1.24 17.59 -3.38
C GLU A 298 -2.00 16.32 -2.99
N TRP A 299 -2.70 16.32 -1.86
CA TRP A 299 -3.56 15.20 -1.44
C TRP A 299 -4.69 14.97 -2.43
N ALA A 300 -5.41 16.03 -2.84
CA ALA A 300 -6.46 15.94 -3.85
C ALA A 300 -5.92 15.46 -5.20
N ALA A 301 -4.70 15.86 -5.59
CA ALA A 301 -4.03 15.38 -6.80
C ALA A 301 -3.70 13.87 -6.76
N LEU A 302 -3.72 13.23 -5.58
CA LEU A 302 -3.55 11.78 -5.44
C LEU A 302 -4.89 11.04 -5.32
N THR A 303 -5.84 11.58 -4.55
CA THR A 303 -7.12 10.90 -4.25
C THR A 303 -8.17 11.08 -5.35
N ASP A 304 -8.23 12.26 -5.95
CA ASP A 304 -9.32 12.64 -6.86
C ASP A 304 -8.90 12.54 -8.33
N HIS A 305 -7.67 12.10 -8.58
CA HIS A 305 -7.11 11.97 -9.92
C HIS A 305 -7.80 10.86 -10.72
N ASN A 306 -8.20 11.17 -11.95
CA ASN A 306 -8.87 10.23 -12.86
C ASN A 306 -8.05 8.96 -13.16
N GLU A 307 -6.72 9.07 -13.07
CA GLU A 307 -5.83 7.92 -13.25
C GLU A 307 -5.55 7.13 -11.98
N ARG A 308 -6.08 7.52 -10.82
CA ARG A 308 -5.97 6.77 -9.55
C ARG A 308 -4.54 6.27 -9.25
N PRO A 309 -3.57 7.18 -9.05
CA PRO A 309 -2.17 6.80 -8.83
C PRO A 309 -1.95 6.02 -7.53
N MET A 310 -2.79 6.21 -6.50
CA MET A 310 -2.68 5.45 -5.24
C MET A 310 -3.19 4.00 -5.34
N MET A 311 -3.90 3.65 -6.41
CA MET A 311 -4.43 2.30 -6.57
C MET A 311 -3.32 1.32 -6.95
N ASN A 312 -3.11 0.29 -6.12
CA ASN A 312 -2.23 -0.83 -6.45
C ASN A 312 -2.94 -1.79 -7.43
N ARG A 313 -2.71 -1.60 -8.73
CA ARG A 313 -3.37 -2.39 -9.78
C ARG A 313 -2.99 -3.87 -9.76
N ALA A 314 -1.85 -4.22 -9.18
CA ALA A 314 -1.37 -5.60 -9.08
C ALA A 314 -2.29 -6.50 -8.24
N ILE A 315 -2.86 -5.96 -7.16
CA ILE A 315 -3.61 -6.71 -6.14
C ILE A 315 -5.03 -6.20 -5.92
N SER A 316 -5.32 -4.94 -6.26
CA SER A 316 -6.63 -4.31 -6.07
C SER A 316 -7.39 -4.14 -7.39
N GLY A 317 -6.71 -4.26 -8.54
CA GLY A 317 -7.34 -4.25 -9.86
C GLY A 317 -7.90 -5.63 -10.22
N ALA A 318 -9.21 -5.74 -10.39
CA ALA A 318 -9.87 -6.96 -10.85
C ALA A 318 -10.32 -6.78 -12.30
N TYR A 319 -9.75 -7.56 -13.20
CA TYR A 319 -9.95 -7.42 -14.65
C TYR A 319 -10.41 -8.75 -15.26
N PRO A 320 -11.09 -8.73 -16.41
CA PRO A 320 -11.26 -9.94 -17.20
C PRO A 320 -9.89 -10.47 -17.62
N PRO A 321 -9.51 -11.71 -17.26
CA PRO A 321 -8.21 -12.28 -17.64
C PRO A 321 -8.09 -12.56 -19.15
N ALA A 322 -9.22 -12.56 -19.87
CA ALA A 322 -9.30 -12.82 -21.30
C ALA A 322 -8.55 -14.11 -21.69
N SER A 323 -7.93 -14.12 -22.87
CA SER A 323 -7.25 -15.32 -23.40
C SER A 323 -6.11 -15.86 -22.51
N THR A 324 -5.64 -15.13 -21.49
CA THR A 324 -4.70 -15.70 -20.51
C THR A 324 -5.35 -16.81 -19.67
N PHE A 325 -6.68 -16.78 -19.50
CA PHE A 325 -7.48 -17.78 -18.78
C PHE A 325 -7.58 -19.13 -19.49
N LYS A 326 -7.28 -19.20 -20.80
CA LYS A 326 -7.39 -20.43 -21.60
C LYS A 326 -6.50 -21.57 -21.10
N ILE A 327 -5.46 -21.30 -20.30
CA ILE A 327 -4.71 -22.37 -19.63
C ILE A 327 -5.56 -23.10 -18.58
N VAL A 328 -6.43 -22.38 -17.87
CA VAL A 328 -7.35 -22.93 -16.88
C VAL A 328 -8.44 -23.71 -17.59
N THR A 329 -9.04 -23.11 -18.61
CA THR A 329 -10.09 -23.76 -19.43
C THR A 329 -9.57 -25.00 -20.14
N GLY A 330 -8.38 -24.92 -20.76
CA GLY A 330 -7.72 -26.05 -21.41
C GLY A 330 -7.42 -27.18 -20.42
N SER A 331 -6.92 -26.85 -19.23
CA SER A 331 -6.70 -27.85 -18.17
C SER A 331 -8.02 -28.52 -17.76
N ALA A 332 -9.10 -27.75 -17.60
CA ALA A 332 -10.41 -28.29 -17.23
C ALA A 332 -10.97 -29.25 -18.29
N ILE A 333 -10.84 -28.88 -19.57
CA ILE A 333 -11.29 -29.69 -20.71
C ILE A 333 -10.58 -31.05 -20.73
N LEU A 334 -9.26 -31.06 -20.51
CA LEU A 334 -8.45 -32.27 -20.53
C LEU A 334 -8.66 -33.14 -19.28
N GLU A 335 -8.69 -32.54 -18.09
CA GLU A 335 -8.92 -33.26 -16.82
C GLU A 335 -10.31 -33.89 -16.77
N SER A 336 -11.31 -33.23 -17.35
CA SER A 336 -12.67 -33.77 -17.45
C SER A 336 -12.83 -34.85 -18.52
N ARG A 337 -11.78 -35.15 -19.30
CA ARG A 337 -11.73 -36.13 -20.40
C ARG A 337 -12.77 -35.90 -21.49
N VAL A 338 -13.29 -34.67 -21.61
CA VAL A 338 -14.19 -34.28 -22.71
C VAL A 338 -13.42 -34.20 -24.03
N ALA A 339 -12.12 -33.89 -23.96
CA ALA A 339 -11.19 -33.95 -25.07
C ALA A 339 -9.85 -34.55 -24.61
N ASN A 340 -9.07 -35.02 -25.58
CA ASN A 340 -7.68 -35.43 -25.38
C ASN A 340 -6.77 -34.68 -26.37
N LYS A 341 -5.46 -34.96 -26.34
CA LYS A 341 -4.45 -34.29 -27.19
C LYS A 341 -4.72 -34.39 -28.70
N ASN A 342 -5.45 -35.42 -29.15
CA ASN A 342 -5.78 -35.68 -30.55
C ASN A 342 -7.17 -35.16 -30.94
N THR A 343 -8.00 -34.74 -29.98
CA THR A 343 -9.31 -34.17 -30.27
C THR A 343 -9.15 -32.85 -31.00
N THR A 344 -9.74 -32.76 -32.19
CA THR A 344 -9.73 -31.56 -33.02
C THR A 344 -11.11 -30.92 -33.13
N VAL A 345 -11.15 -29.59 -33.13
CA VAL A 345 -12.36 -28.79 -33.40
C VAL A 345 -12.14 -27.97 -34.66
N ASN A 346 -13.14 -27.91 -35.55
CA ASN A 346 -13.08 -27.03 -36.71
C ASN A 346 -13.55 -25.62 -36.32
N CYS A 347 -12.73 -24.60 -36.60
CA CYS A 347 -13.03 -23.20 -36.36
C CYS A 347 -13.32 -22.50 -37.70
N PRO A 348 -14.61 -22.29 -38.05
CA PRO A 348 -15.00 -21.49 -39.22
C PRO A 348 -15.00 -19.97 -38.93
N GLY A 349 -14.42 -19.54 -37.80
CA GLY A 349 -14.42 -18.13 -37.36
C GLY A 349 -15.57 -17.76 -36.43
N TYR A 350 -16.50 -18.68 -36.14
CA TYR A 350 -17.61 -18.48 -35.21
C TYR A 350 -18.09 -19.79 -34.59
N PHE A 351 -18.87 -19.67 -33.51
CA PHE A 351 -19.61 -20.74 -32.84
C PHE A 351 -21.07 -20.32 -32.67
N GLU A 352 -22.02 -21.19 -33.00
CA GLU A 352 -23.45 -20.92 -32.85
C GLU A 352 -24.01 -21.67 -31.66
N LEU A 353 -24.75 -20.94 -30.81
CA LEU A 353 -25.44 -21.50 -29.67
C LEU A 353 -26.85 -20.91 -29.62
N GLY A 354 -27.84 -21.75 -29.91
CA GLY A 354 -29.22 -21.31 -30.10
C GLY A 354 -29.30 -20.31 -31.26
N ASN A 355 -29.86 -19.13 -31.00
CA ASN A 355 -29.99 -18.04 -31.97
C ASN A 355 -28.84 -17.01 -31.93
N ARG A 356 -27.76 -17.28 -31.18
CA ARG A 356 -26.62 -16.37 -31.03
C ARG A 356 -25.36 -16.92 -31.68
N ARG A 357 -24.63 -16.02 -32.35
CA ARG A 357 -23.33 -16.30 -32.95
C ARG A 357 -22.21 -15.64 -32.15
N PHE A 358 -21.32 -16.45 -31.59
CA PHE A 358 -20.12 -16.04 -30.89
C PHE A 358 -18.95 -16.04 -31.87
N ARG A 359 -18.32 -14.88 -32.08
CA ARG A 359 -17.24 -14.72 -33.06
C ARG A 359 -15.89 -15.14 -32.46
N CYS A 360 -15.04 -15.70 -33.30
CA CYS A 360 -13.61 -15.81 -33.02
C CYS A 360 -12.90 -14.50 -33.38
N TRP A 361 -11.75 -14.23 -32.77
CA TRP A 361 -10.91 -13.09 -33.13
C TRP A 361 -10.43 -13.14 -34.60
N LYS A 362 -10.26 -14.35 -35.17
CA LYS A 362 -9.95 -14.54 -36.59
C LYS A 362 -11.22 -14.82 -37.38
N HIS A 363 -11.71 -13.83 -38.11
CA HIS A 363 -12.97 -13.91 -38.87
C HIS A 363 -12.96 -14.98 -39.96
N SER A 364 -11.82 -15.26 -40.59
CA SER A 364 -11.68 -16.32 -41.59
C SER A 364 -11.58 -17.72 -40.99
N GLY A 365 -11.54 -17.83 -39.65
CA GLY A 365 -11.38 -19.10 -38.95
C GLY A 365 -9.94 -19.60 -38.89
N HIS A 366 -9.74 -20.56 -37.99
CA HIS A 366 -8.45 -21.23 -37.78
C HIS A 366 -8.37 -22.58 -38.51
N GLY A 367 -9.50 -23.09 -39.02
CA GLY A 367 -9.56 -24.45 -39.56
C GLY A 367 -9.52 -25.46 -38.42
N ARG A 368 -8.81 -26.57 -38.61
CA ARG A 368 -8.80 -27.69 -37.66
C ARG A 368 -7.76 -27.48 -36.54
N GLU A 369 -8.26 -27.32 -35.32
CA GLU A 369 -7.47 -26.98 -34.13
C GLU A 369 -7.48 -28.11 -33.09
N ASN A 370 -6.31 -28.52 -32.58
CA ASN A 370 -6.19 -29.31 -31.35
C ASN A 370 -5.85 -28.38 -30.17
N ILE A 371 -5.74 -28.89 -28.94
CA ILE A 371 -5.48 -28.04 -27.76
C ILE A 371 -4.18 -27.22 -27.87
N ILE A 372 -3.11 -27.77 -28.45
CA ILE A 372 -1.82 -27.08 -28.61
C ILE A 372 -1.98 -25.92 -29.60
N ASN A 373 -2.53 -26.19 -30.79
CA ASN A 373 -2.73 -25.18 -31.82
C ASN A 373 -3.77 -24.13 -31.35
N ALA A 374 -4.82 -24.55 -30.66
CA ALA A 374 -5.83 -23.64 -30.12
C ALA A 374 -5.25 -22.68 -29.08
N LEU A 375 -4.30 -23.12 -28.27
CA LEU A 375 -3.53 -22.23 -27.39
C LEU A 375 -2.61 -21.32 -28.20
N ARG A 376 -1.81 -21.87 -29.13
CA ARG A 376 -0.86 -21.14 -30.00
C ARG A 376 -1.53 -19.99 -30.75
N ASP A 377 -2.62 -20.30 -31.44
CA ASP A 377 -3.38 -19.39 -32.29
C ASP A 377 -4.48 -18.67 -31.50
N SER A 378 -4.62 -18.98 -30.20
CA SER A 378 -5.61 -18.38 -29.32
C SER A 378 -7.04 -18.54 -29.84
N CYS A 379 -7.37 -19.66 -30.51
CA CYS A 379 -8.66 -19.92 -31.14
C CYS A 379 -9.80 -19.95 -30.10
N ASP A 380 -10.75 -19.01 -30.17
CA ASP A 380 -11.85 -18.93 -29.21
C ASP A 380 -12.86 -20.08 -29.39
N VAL A 381 -13.16 -20.44 -30.64
CA VAL A 381 -14.17 -21.46 -30.98
C VAL A 381 -13.84 -22.83 -30.38
N TYR A 382 -12.56 -23.19 -30.34
CA TYR A 382 -12.12 -24.42 -29.67
C TYR A 382 -12.57 -24.46 -28.20
N PHE A 383 -12.34 -23.36 -27.47
CA PHE A 383 -12.73 -23.26 -26.06
C PHE A 383 -14.23 -23.09 -25.88
N TYR A 384 -14.91 -22.35 -26.76
CA TYR A 384 -16.37 -22.20 -26.73
C TYR A 384 -17.07 -23.55 -26.82
N GLN A 385 -16.73 -24.35 -27.83
CA GLN A 385 -17.41 -25.61 -28.11
C GLN A 385 -17.16 -26.64 -27.02
N LEU A 386 -15.90 -26.86 -26.64
CA LEU A 386 -15.55 -27.88 -25.64
C LEU A 386 -15.97 -27.48 -24.24
N SER A 387 -15.97 -26.19 -23.89
CA SER A 387 -16.47 -25.75 -22.58
C SER A 387 -17.98 -25.82 -22.48
N ASN A 388 -18.71 -25.56 -23.57
CA ASN A 388 -20.15 -25.77 -23.61
C ASN A 388 -20.52 -27.25 -23.43
N GLN A 389 -19.75 -28.17 -24.03
CA GLN A 389 -19.91 -29.62 -23.83
C GLN A 389 -19.52 -30.07 -22.41
N MET A 390 -18.45 -29.50 -21.84
CA MET A 390 -17.96 -29.83 -20.50
C MET A 390 -18.90 -29.33 -19.39
N GLY A 391 -19.53 -28.18 -19.59
CA GLY A 391 -20.36 -27.50 -18.59
C GLY A 391 -19.56 -26.64 -17.60
N ILE A 392 -20.22 -25.63 -17.04
CA ILE A 392 -19.59 -24.61 -16.19
C ILE A 392 -19.05 -25.16 -14.87
N ASP A 393 -19.70 -26.14 -14.26
CA ASP A 393 -19.34 -26.62 -12.92
C ASP A 393 -17.94 -27.24 -12.88
N ARG A 394 -17.55 -27.98 -13.93
CA ARG A 394 -16.21 -28.56 -14.05
C ARG A 394 -15.14 -27.49 -14.29
N LEU A 395 -15.48 -26.44 -15.05
CA LEU A 395 -14.61 -25.29 -15.27
C LEU A 395 -14.37 -24.54 -13.96
N ILE A 396 -15.42 -24.26 -13.18
CA ILE A 396 -15.32 -23.56 -11.90
C ILE A 396 -14.49 -24.37 -10.90
N LYS A 397 -14.73 -25.68 -10.80
CA LYS A 397 -13.92 -26.57 -9.93
C LYS A 397 -12.44 -26.51 -10.28
N THR A 398 -12.11 -26.51 -11.57
CA THR A 398 -10.72 -26.40 -12.02
C THR A 398 -10.16 -25.00 -11.79
N ALA A 399 -10.92 -23.94 -12.07
CA ALA A 399 -10.52 -22.56 -11.82
C ALA A 399 -10.24 -22.30 -10.32
N ALA A 400 -11.03 -22.88 -9.42
CA ALA A 400 -10.79 -22.82 -7.99
C ALA A 400 -9.44 -23.43 -7.59
N LYS A 401 -9.01 -24.53 -8.23
CA LYS A 401 -7.68 -25.13 -8.02
C LYS A 401 -6.55 -24.16 -8.36
N PHE A 402 -6.72 -23.34 -9.40
CA PHE A 402 -5.78 -22.26 -9.76
C PHE A 402 -5.87 -21.01 -8.87
N GLY A 403 -6.72 -21.01 -7.83
CA GLY A 403 -6.89 -19.88 -6.90
C GLY A 403 -7.74 -18.73 -7.46
N VAL A 404 -8.50 -18.96 -8.53
CA VAL A 404 -9.39 -17.95 -9.12
C VAL A 404 -10.49 -17.59 -8.11
N GLY A 405 -10.74 -16.29 -7.91
CA GLY A 405 -11.75 -15.82 -6.97
C GLY A 405 -11.32 -15.87 -5.50
N GLN A 406 -10.05 -16.17 -5.20
CA GLN A 406 -9.50 -16.26 -3.85
C GLN A 406 -8.29 -15.33 -3.69
N LYS A 407 -8.16 -14.68 -2.53
CA LYS A 407 -6.96 -13.90 -2.21
C LYS A 407 -5.71 -14.78 -2.33
N THR A 408 -4.62 -14.23 -2.89
CA THR A 408 -3.37 -14.96 -3.03
C THR A 408 -2.64 -15.10 -1.70
N GLY A 409 -2.93 -14.22 -0.73
CA GLY A 409 -2.29 -14.20 0.57
C GLY A 409 -0.92 -13.52 0.54
N ILE A 410 -0.68 -12.65 -0.44
CA ILE A 410 0.47 -11.75 -0.45
C ILE A 410 0.46 -10.88 0.82
N ASP A 411 1.65 -10.61 1.33
CA ASP A 411 1.93 -9.76 2.48
C ASP A 411 1.79 -8.26 2.15
N LEU A 412 0.62 -7.89 1.62
CA LEU A 412 0.21 -6.52 1.37
C LEU A 412 -1.25 -6.31 1.78
N THR A 413 -1.53 -5.13 2.31
CA THR A 413 -2.90 -4.69 2.57
C THR A 413 -3.64 -4.36 1.26
N GLY A 414 -4.98 -4.51 1.27
CA GLY A 414 -5.83 -4.09 0.15
C GLY A 414 -5.98 -5.08 -1.01
N GLU A 415 -5.54 -6.33 -0.86
CA GLU A 415 -5.77 -7.38 -1.87
C GLU A 415 -7.27 -7.70 -2.01
N VAL A 416 -7.76 -7.73 -3.26
CA VAL A 416 -9.11 -8.18 -3.62
C VAL A 416 -9.09 -9.61 -4.15
N SER A 417 -10.21 -10.33 -3.99
CA SER A 417 -10.31 -11.75 -4.37
C SER A 417 -10.57 -11.99 -5.87
N GLY A 418 -10.89 -10.95 -6.65
CA GLY A 418 -11.47 -11.15 -7.98
C GLY A 418 -12.88 -11.75 -7.91
N THR A 419 -13.29 -12.49 -8.94
CA THR A 419 -14.62 -13.13 -9.00
C THR A 419 -14.56 -14.47 -9.71
N LEU A 420 -14.86 -15.55 -8.97
CA LEU A 420 -15.15 -16.86 -9.53
C LEU A 420 -16.68 -17.02 -9.61
N ALA A 421 -17.26 -16.49 -10.68
CA ALA A 421 -18.71 -16.57 -10.88
C ALA A 421 -19.15 -17.96 -11.34
N GLY A 422 -20.35 -18.34 -10.93
CA GLY A 422 -21.06 -19.55 -11.34
C GLY A 422 -22.58 -19.39 -11.21
N PRO A 423 -23.36 -20.47 -11.40
CA PRO A 423 -24.82 -20.40 -11.38
C PRO A 423 -25.39 -19.75 -10.12
N GLU A 424 -24.93 -20.20 -8.94
CA GLU A 424 -25.38 -19.65 -7.65
C GLU A 424 -24.97 -18.17 -7.47
N TRP A 425 -23.77 -17.81 -7.92
CA TRP A 425 -23.32 -16.42 -7.88
C TRP A 425 -24.22 -15.53 -8.74
N LYS A 426 -24.55 -15.95 -9.97
CA LYS A 426 -25.37 -15.16 -10.89
C LYS A 426 -26.81 -15.03 -10.37
N LYS A 427 -27.38 -16.12 -9.86
CA LYS A 427 -28.70 -16.11 -9.23
C LYS A 427 -28.76 -15.18 -8.02
N LYS A 428 -27.71 -15.17 -7.18
CA LYS A 428 -27.66 -14.31 -5.99
C LYS A 428 -27.43 -12.84 -6.32
N ARG A 429 -26.47 -12.54 -7.19
CA ARG A 429 -25.99 -11.17 -7.50
C ARG A 429 -26.79 -10.48 -8.60
N ILE A 430 -27.02 -11.18 -9.72
CA ILE A 430 -27.66 -10.64 -10.94
C ILE A 430 -29.17 -10.94 -10.97
N LYS A 431 -29.64 -11.87 -10.12
CA LYS A 431 -31.05 -12.32 -10.07
C LYS A 431 -31.51 -13.03 -11.35
N GLU A 432 -30.59 -13.70 -12.03
CA GLU A 432 -30.83 -14.47 -13.24
C GLU A 432 -30.26 -15.88 -13.16
N ASN A 433 -30.83 -16.79 -13.96
CA ASN A 433 -30.26 -18.13 -14.15
C ASN A 433 -28.99 -18.08 -15.01
N TRP A 434 -28.18 -19.13 -14.91
CA TRP A 434 -27.02 -19.34 -15.77
C TRP A 434 -27.46 -19.90 -17.12
N TYR A 435 -26.99 -19.29 -18.21
CA TYR A 435 -27.27 -19.73 -19.58
C TYR A 435 -26.00 -20.27 -20.24
N GLY A 436 -26.15 -21.12 -21.27
CA GLY A 436 -24.99 -21.65 -22.00
C GLY A 436 -24.08 -20.56 -22.58
N GLY A 437 -24.64 -19.42 -22.99
CA GLY A 437 -23.87 -18.27 -23.46
C GLY A 437 -22.96 -17.64 -22.40
N ASP A 438 -23.33 -17.75 -21.11
CA ASP A 438 -22.46 -17.32 -20.01
C ASP A 438 -21.22 -18.22 -19.96
N THR A 439 -21.38 -19.54 -20.10
CA THR A 439 -20.27 -20.50 -20.17
C THR A 439 -19.34 -20.23 -21.35
N VAL A 440 -19.90 -19.87 -22.51
CA VAL A 440 -19.11 -19.55 -23.72
C VAL A 440 -18.19 -18.36 -23.47
N ASN A 441 -18.71 -17.23 -22.96
CA ASN A 441 -17.87 -16.06 -22.64
C ASN A 441 -16.88 -16.36 -21.51
N TYR A 442 -17.32 -17.08 -20.48
CA TYR A 442 -16.47 -17.47 -19.34
C TYR A 442 -15.26 -18.30 -19.76
N SER A 443 -15.44 -19.21 -20.72
CA SER A 443 -14.39 -20.12 -21.20
C SER A 443 -13.14 -19.43 -21.76
N ILE A 444 -13.28 -18.19 -22.22
CA ILE A 444 -12.18 -17.38 -22.75
C ILE A 444 -11.76 -16.26 -21.79
N GLY A 445 -12.15 -16.33 -20.52
CA GLY A 445 -11.80 -15.33 -19.51
C GLY A 445 -12.57 -14.02 -19.63
N GLN A 446 -13.77 -14.05 -20.22
CA GLN A 446 -14.70 -12.93 -20.34
C GLN A 446 -15.98 -13.17 -19.54
N GLY A 447 -16.88 -12.19 -19.51
CA GLY A 447 -18.13 -12.28 -18.74
C GLY A 447 -17.90 -12.02 -17.26
N TYR A 448 -18.29 -12.95 -16.40
CA TYR A 448 -18.31 -12.73 -14.94
C TYR A 448 -17.06 -13.21 -14.19
N VAL A 449 -16.03 -13.69 -14.90
CA VAL A 449 -14.74 -14.04 -14.28
C VAL A 449 -13.84 -12.81 -14.23
N LEU A 450 -13.37 -12.48 -13.03
CA LEU A 450 -12.42 -11.40 -12.81
C LEU A 450 -11.23 -11.92 -12.01
N MET A 451 -10.02 -11.55 -12.42
CA MET A 451 -8.78 -11.90 -11.75
C MET A 451 -7.91 -10.67 -11.54
N THR A 452 -7.13 -10.67 -10.47
CA THR A 452 -6.04 -9.71 -10.30
C THR A 452 -4.84 -10.11 -11.17
N PRO A 453 -3.99 -9.15 -11.60
CA PRO A 453 -2.75 -9.48 -12.29
C PRO A 453 -1.88 -10.46 -11.50
N LEU A 454 -1.84 -10.34 -10.17
CA LEU A 454 -1.12 -11.29 -9.31
C LEU A 454 -1.70 -12.71 -9.36
N GLN A 455 -3.03 -12.87 -9.38
CA GLN A 455 -3.66 -14.19 -9.54
C GLN A 455 -3.32 -14.82 -10.91
N VAL A 456 -3.31 -14.02 -11.98
CA VAL A 456 -2.92 -14.48 -13.32
C VAL A 456 -1.46 -14.93 -13.33
N LEU A 457 -0.56 -14.13 -12.75
CA LEU A 457 0.85 -14.49 -12.60
C LEU A 457 1.03 -15.81 -11.85
N ARG A 458 0.35 -15.96 -10.70
CA ARG A 458 0.42 -17.13 -9.83
C ARG A 458 -0.02 -18.41 -10.56
N ALA A 459 -1.05 -18.33 -11.42
CA ALA A 459 -1.49 -19.46 -12.23
C ALA A 459 -0.43 -19.91 -13.24
N TYR A 460 0.28 -18.97 -13.88
CA TYR A 460 1.38 -19.30 -14.81
C TYR A 460 2.65 -19.74 -14.09
N ALA A 461 2.94 -19.21 -12.90
CA ALA A 461 4.02 -19.70 -12.05
C ALA A 461 3.78 -21.16 -11.63
N ALA A 462 2.54 -21.50 -11.26
CA ALA A 462 2.15 -22.88 -10.93
C ALA A 462 2.22 -23.81 -12.15
N LEU A 463 1.88 -23.32 -13.35
CA LEU A 463 2.11 -24.08 -14.59
C LEU A 463 3.60 -24.32 -14.82
N ALA A 464 4.44 -23.30 -14.60
CA ALA A 464 5.88 -23.35 -14.86
C ALA A 464 6.64 -24.28 -13.89
N ASN A 465 6.25 -24.32 -12.61
CA ASN A 465 6.93 -25.09 -11.57
C ASN A 465 6.38 -26.53 -11.38
N GLY A 466 5.56 -27.00 -12.32
CA GLY A 466 5.05 -28.38 -12.32
C GLY A 466 3.83 -28.61 -11.43
N GLY A 467 3.05 -27.57 -11.14
CA GLY A 467 1.72 -27.69 -10.51
C GLY A 467 1.67 -27.26 -9.05
N LYS A 468 2.62 -26.45 -8.57
CA LYS A 468 2.64 -25.93 -7.20
C LYS A 468 2.15 -24.48 -7.17
N LEU A 469 0.98 -24.27 -6.59
CA LEU A 469 0.39 -22.94 -6.42
C LEU A 469 1.00 -22.24 -5.18
N LEU A 470 2.15 -21.61 -5.39
CA LEU A 470 2.90 -20.87 -4.35
C LEU A 470 2.13 -19.65 -3.83
N LYS A 471 2.19 -19.40 -2.52
CA LYS A 471 1.78 -18.12 -1.92
C LYS A 471 2.83 -17.05 -2.26
N PRO A 472 2.45 -15.94 -2.92
CA PRO A 472 3.38 -14.84 -3.17
C PRO A 472 3.89 -14.22 -1.85
N ARG A 473 5.17 -13.86 -1.80
CA ARG A 473 5.78 -13.25 -0.60
C ARG A 473 6.74 -12.12 -0.94
N LEU A 474 6.75 -11.07 -0.11
CA LEU A 474 7.68 -9.96 -0.16
C LEU A 474 8.72 -10.06 0.96
N ASN A 475 8.37 -10.46 2.18
CA ASN A 475 9.35 -10.62 3.25
C ASN A 475 10.20 -11.88 3.02
N THR A 476 11.53 -11.72 3.00
CA THR A 476 12.45 -12.84 2.79
C THR A 476 12.40 -13.89 3.90
N ALA A 477 12.02 -13.47 5.12
CA ALA A 477 11.91 -14.34 6.29
C ALA A 477 10.59 -15.14 6.35
N SER A 478 9.59 -14.80 5.52
CA SER A 478 8.33 -15.54 5.44
C SER A 478 8.56 -16.96 4.89
N ALA A 479 7.85 -17.94 5.46
CA ALA A 479 7.92 -19.32 5.02
C ALA A 479 7.46 -19.48 3.56
N VAL A 480 8.06 -20.43 2.84
CA VAL A 480 7.64 -20.81 1.50
C VAL A 480 6.43 -21.74 1.61
N GLU A 481 5.25 -21.23 1.26
CA GLU A 481 3.99 -21.96 1.29
C GLU A 481 3.52 -22.29 -0.14
N SER A 482 3.02 -23.50 -0.36
CA SER A 482 2.45 -23.91 -1.64
C SER A 482 1.33 -24.93 -1.47
N VAL A 483 0.36 -24.90 -2.37
CA VAL A 483 -0.71 -25.90 -2.46
C VAL A 483 -0.60 -26.60 -3.83
N PRO A 484 -0.69 -27.93 -3.92
CA PRO A 484 -0.73 -28.60 -5.23
C PRO A 484 -2.00 -28.21 -6.00
N LEU A 485 -1.88 -28.01 -7.31
CA LEU A 485 -3.03 -27.74 -8.17
C LEU A 485 -3.95 -28.96 -8.35
N ASP A 486 -3.48 -30.16 -8.03
CA ASP A 486 -4.18 -31.43 -8.30
C ASP A 486 -4.65 -31.55 -9.76
N ILE A 487 -3.76 -31.22 -10.69
CA ILE A 487 -3.91 -31.42 -12.14
C ILE A 487 -2.91 -32.48 -12.57
N SER A 488 -3.31 -33.40 -13.45
CA SER A 488 -2.41 -34.48 -13.86
C SER A 488 -1.14 -33.93 -14.54
N PRO A 489 0.04 -34.55 -14.28
CA PRO A 489 1.29 -34.12 -14.91
C PRO A 489 1.26 -34.16 -16.44
N GLU A 490 0.48 -35.07 -17.05
CA GLU A 490 0.28 -35.14 -18.50
C GLU A 490 -0.43 -33.89 -19.02
N VAL A 491 -1.50 -33.46 -18.35
CA VAL A 491 -2.23 -32.25 -18.71
C VAL A 491 -1.36 -31.01 -18.55
N LEU A 492 -0.62 -30.89 -17.44
CA LEU A 492 0.31 -29.78 -17.24
C LEU A 492 1.34 -29.69 -18.37
N LYS A 493 1.96 -30.81 -18.77
CA LYS A 493 2.92 -30.86 -19.89
C LYS A 493 2.30 -30.44 -21.22
N LEU A 494 1.05 -30.85 -21.47
CA LEU A 494 0.35 -30.50 -22.71
C LEU A 494 0.04 -29.00 -22.78
N ILE A 495 -0.39 -28.41 -21.66
CA ILE A 495 -0.64 -26.98 -21.56
C ILE A 495 0.67 -26.18 -21.64
N GLN A 496 1.74 -26.62 -20.99
CA GLN A 496 3.10 -26.06 -21.12
C GLN A 496 3.56 -26.03 -22.58
N SER A 497 3.40 -27.15 -23.30
CA SER A 497 3.72 -27.24 -24.74
C SER A 497 2.89 -26.24 -25.56
N GLY A 498 1.60 -26.10 -25.26
CA GLY A 498 0.72 -25.12 -25.90
C GLY A 498 1.20 -23.68 -25.70
N VAL A 499 1.50 -23.27 -24.46
CA VAL A 499 1.97 -21.89 -24.18
C VAL A 499 3.40 -21.63 -24.66
N GLN A 500 4.21 -22.65 -24.85
CA GLN A 500 5.51 -22.53 -25.52
C GLN A 500 5.34 -22.28 -27.03
N GLU A 501 4.36 -22.92 -27.68
CA GLU A 501 4.09 -22.68 -29.10
C GLU A 501 3.57 -21.25 -29.36
N VAL A 502 2.81 -20.68 -28.44
CA VAL A 502 2.33 -19.27 -28.53
C VAL A 502 3.47 -18.30 -28.79
N THR A 503 4.60 -18.48 -28.12
CA THR A 503 5.76 -17.57 -28.20
C THR A 503 6.81 -18.03 -29.21
N ARG A 504 6.76 -19.29 -29.66
CA ARG A 504 7.63 -19.81 -30.72
C ARG A 504 7.12 -19.44 -32.12
N SER A 505 5.84 -19.70 -32.37
CA SER A 505 5.23 -19.60 -33.70
C SER A 505 3.84 -18.93 -33.71
N GLY A 506 3.25 -18.66 -32.55
CA GLY A 506 1.91 -18.09 -32.40
C GLY A 506 1.83 -16.59 -32.09
N THR A 507 0.77 -16.20 -31.40
CA THR A 507 0.41 -14.79 -31.14
C THR A 507 1.40 -14.04 -30.25
N GLY A 508 2.21 -14.75 -29.46
CA GLY A 508 3.15 -14.19 -28.48
C GLY A 508 4.59 -14.07 -28.95
N ARG A 509 4.87 -14.28 -30.24
CA ARG A 509 6.23 -14.39 -30.80
C ARG A 509 7.19 -13.26 -30.40
N ARG A 510 6.67 -12.03 -30.29
CA ARG A 510 7.46 -10.85 -29.93
C ARG A 510 8.13 -10.97 -28.56
N ALA A 511 7.52 -11.67 -27.59
CA ALA A 511 8.10 -11.84 -26.26
C ALA A 511 9.43 -12.62 -26.27
N SER A 512 9.64 -13.52 -27.24
CA SER A 512 10.87 -14.31 -27.38
C SER A 512 11.98 -13.58 -28.14
N SER A 513 11.79 -12.32 -28.56
CA SER A 513 12.76 -11.59 -29.40
C SER A 513 13.91 -10.96 -28.61
N PHE A 514 14.01 -11.21 -27.29
CA PHE A 514 14.91 -10.50 -26.37
C PHE A 514 16.00 -11.39 -25.74
N GLY A 515 16.35 -12.52 -26.37
CA GLY A 515 17.48 -13.35 -25.95
C GLY A 515 17.18 -14.41 -24.87
N VAL A 516 15.91 -14.59 -24.50
CA VAL A 516 15.46 -15.69 -23.64
C VAL A 516 14.32 -16.46 -24.29
N LYS A 517 14.30 -17.78 -24.09
CA LYS A 517 13.17 -18.62 -24.51
C LYS A 517 12.01 -18.38 -23.56
N VAL A 518 10.94 -17.74 -24.03
CA VAL A 518 9.74 -17.46 -23.23
C VAL A 518 8.69 -18.51 -23.57
N ALA A 519 7.89 -18.93 -22.58
CA ALA A 519 6.60 -19.57 -22.78
C ALA A 519 5.51 -18.71 -22.13
N GLY A 520 4.36 -18.54 -22.76
CA GLY A 520 3.37 -17.59 -22.25
C GLY A 520 2.14 -17.42 -23.11
N LYS A 521 1.31 -16.43 -22.77
CA LYS A 521 0.03 -16.20 -23.44
C LYS A 521 -0.31 -14.72 -23.50
N THR A 522 -0.74 -14.30 -24.69
CA THR A 522 -1.37 -12.99 -24.91
C THR A 522 -2.83 -13.01 -24.45
N GLY A 523 -3.30 -11.87 -23.96
CA GLY A 523 -4.72 -11.59 -23.74
C GLY A 523 -5.10 -10.20 -24.22
N THR A 524 -6.34 -10.08 -24.72
CA THR A 524 -6.97 -8.81 -25.04
C THR A 524 -8.31 -8.81 -24.34
N ALA A 525 -8.44 -8.02 -23.28
CA ALA A 525 -9.67 -7.97 -22.50
C ALA A 525 -10.54 -6.83 -22.99
N GLN A 526 -11.73 -7.16 -23.48
CA GLN A 526 -12.71 -6.18 -23.92
C GLN A 526 -13.10 -5.26 -22.79
N ASN A 527 -13.00 -3.95 -23.04
CA ASN A 527 -13.43 -2.92 -22.12
C ASN A 527 -14.73 -2.30 -22.66
N SER A 528 -15.82 -2.38 -21.90
CA SER A 528 -17.11 -1.82 -22.32
C SER A 528 -17.12 -0.28 -22.39
N HIS A 529 -16.14 0.38 -21.79
CA HIS A 529 -16.06 1.84 -21.68
C HIS A 529 -14.86 2.45 -22.41
N GLY A 530 -14.20 1.71 -23.30
CA GLY A 530 -13.07 2.25 -24.07
C GLY A 530 -12.23 1.17 -24.74
N ASP A 531 -10.96 1.48 -24.99
CA ASP A 531 -10.03 0.54 -25.61
C ASP A 531 -9.75 -0.68 -24.72
N ASP A 532 -9.54 -1.82 -25.38
CA ASP A 532 -9.25 -3.09 -24.74
C ASP A 532 -7.98 -3.05 -23.89
N HIS A 533 -7.96 -3.83 -22.81
CA HIS A 533 -6.77 -4.00 -21.98
C HIS A 533 -5.84 -5.03 -22.59
N ALA A 534 -4.57 -4.69 -22.68
CA ALA A 534 -3.52 -5.52 -23.25
C ALA A 534 -2.86 -6.36 -22.14
N TRP A 535 -2.93 -7.68 -22.27
CA TRP A 535 -2.32 -8.63 -21.34
C TRP A 535 -1.21 -9.44 -22.00
N PHE A 536 -0.16 -9.67 -21.24
CA PHE A 536 0.77 -10.75 -21.50
C PHE A 536 1.24 -11.35 -20.19
N VAL A 537 1.28 -12.67 -20.11
CA VAL A 537 1.87 -13.40 -18.99
C VAL A 537 2.73 -14.52 -19.54
N GLY A 538 3.90 -14.73 -18.95
CA GLY A 538 4.80 -15.78 -19.38
C GLY A 538 5.89 -16.05 -18.37
N TYR A 539 6.66 -17.10 -18.62
CA TYR A 539 7.80 -17.49 -17.81
C TYR A 539 9.01 -17.81 -18.69
N ALA A 540 10.19 -17.69 -18.11
CA ALA A 540 11.44 -18.01 -18.79
C ALA A 540 12.48 -18.57 -17.80
N PRO A 541 13.47 -19.34 -18.33
CA PRO A 541 13.48 -19.98 -19.65
C PRO A 541 12.34 -21.00 -19.81
N ALA A 542 11.81 -21.18 -21.02
CA ALA A 542 10.72 -22.12 -21.27
C ALA A 542 11.06 -23.57 -20.86
N ASP A 543 12.30 -23.98 -21.09
CA ASP A 543 12.76 -25.36 -20.88
C ASP A 543 13.17 -25.65 -19.42
N ASN A 544 13.58 -24.62 -18.66
CA ASN A 544 13.91 -24.72 -17.24
C ASN A 544 13.47 -23.43 -16.53
N PRO A 545 12.17 -23.28 -16.26
CA PRO A 545 11.60 -22.01 -15.78
C PRO A 545 12.18 -21.55 -14.46
N LYS A 546 12.39 -20.22 -14.31
CA LYS A 546 12.87 -19.60 -13.07
C LYS A 546 12.00 -18.44 -12.62
N TYR A 547 11.62 -17.58 -13.56
CA TYR A 547 10.78 -16.42 -13.28
C TYR A 547 9.52 -16.46 -14.14
N ALA A 548 8.40 -16.07 -13.54
CA ALA A 548 7.18 -15.72 -14.24
C ALA A 548 7.00 -14.20 -14.18
N VAL A 549 6.47 -13.61 -15.25
CA VAL A 549 6.18 -12.19 -15.35
C VAL A 549 4.82 -11.99 -16.01
N VAL A 550 4.05 -11.05 -15.49
CA VAL A 550 2.80 -10.56 -16.08
C VAL A 550 2.88 -9.07 -16.30
N ALA A 551 2.29 -8.60 -17.40
CA ALA A 551 2.05 -7.19 -17.64
C ALA A 551 0.62 -6.98 -18.13
N ILE A 552 -0.03 -5.97 -17.57
CA ILE A 552 -1.28 -5.41 -18.09
C ILE A 552 -1.04 -3.93 -18.45
N ALA A 553 -1.55 -3.51 -19.60
CA ALA A 553 -1.71 -2.11 -19.95
C ALA A 553 -3.21 -1.84 -20.19
N GLU A 554 -3.82 -1.04 -19.32
CA GLU A 554 -5.18 -0.55 -19.46
C GLU A 554 -5.28 0.29 -20.73
N ALA A 555 -6.33 0.08 -21.53
CA ALA A 555 -6.52 0.73 -22.84
C ALA A 555 -5.32 0.56 -23.80
N GLY A 556 -4.51 -0.49 -23.64
CA GLY A 556 -3.34 -0.76 -24.47
C GLY A 556 -3.65 -1.37 -25.85
N LYS A 557 -4.93 -1.65 -26.15
CA LYS A 557 -5.46 -2.28 -27.38
C LYS A 557 -4.98 -3.71 -27.63
N GLY A 558 -3.66 -3.95 -27.73
CA GLY A 558 -3.11 -5.24 -28.17
C GLY A 558 -2.03 -5.83 -27.26
N GLY A 559 -2.34 -6.95 -26.60
CA GLY A 559 -1.40 -7.67 -25.70
C GLY A 559 -0.10 -8.12 -26.38
N ALA A 560 -0.17 -8.58 -27.63
CA ALA A 560 1.02 -9.05 -28.36
C ALA A 560 2.00 -7.93 -28.73
N ALA A 561 1.50 -6.73 -29.02
CA ALA A 561 2.31 -5.61 -29.50
C ALA A 561 2.88 -4.77 -28.36
N VAL A 562 2.13 -4.61 -27.27
CA VAL A 562 2.50 -3.75 -26.13
C VAL A 562 3.11 -4.57 -25.00
N THR A 563 2.34 -5.48 -24.39
CA THR A 563 2.78 -6.18 -23.17
C THR A 563 3.69 -7.38 -23.44
N GLY A 564 3.61 -8.01 -24.61
CA GLY A 564 4.54 -9.07 -25.03
C GLY A 564 6.02 -8.64 -24.97
N PRO A 565 6.41 -7.53 -25.62
CA PRO A 565 7.75 -6.98 -25.49
C PRO A 565 8.17 -6.61 -24.07
N ILE A 566 7.26 -6.01 -23.28
CA ILE A 566 7.51 -5.67 -21.88
C ILE A 566 7.90 -6.91 -21.08
N VAL A 567 7.10 -7.98 -21.18
CA VAL A 567 7.35 -9.23 -20.45
C VAL A 567 8.63 -9.91 -20.93
N GLY A 568 8.87 -9.97 -22.24
CA GLY A 568 10.09 -10.55 -22.80
C GLY A 568 11.37 -9.85 -22.31
N LYS A 569 11.38 -8.51 -22.32
CA LYS A 569 12.49 -7.70 -21.81
C LYS A 569 12.70 -7.90 -20.31
N MET A 570 11.62 -7.90 -19.52
CA MET A 570 11.70 -8.10 -18.07
C MET A 570 12.23 -9.49 -17.71
N LEU A 571 11.75 -10.54 -18.40
CA LEU A 571 12.26 -11.90 -18.22
C LEU A 571 13.75 -12.01 -18.61
N ASN A 572 14.16 -11.36 -19.71
CA ASN A 572 15.58 -11.30 -20.08
C ASN A 572 16.43 -10.62 -18.99
N PHE A 573 15.97 -9.48 -18.48
CA PHE A 573 16.66 -8.74 -17.41
C PHE A 573 16.85 -9.60 -16.15
N LEU A 574 15.82 -10.33 -15.73
CA LEU A 574 15.90 -11.19 -14.54
C LEU A 574 16.81 -12.41 -14.74
N ILE A 575 16.85 -12.99 -15.95
CA ILE A 575 17.64 -14.20 -16.25
C ILE A 575 19.11 -13.89 -16.51
N ASN A 576 19.39 -12.86 -17.30
CA ASN A 576 20.74 -12.55 -17.77
C ASN A 576 21.40 -11.39 -17.00
N GLY A 577 20.69 -10.75 -16.07
CA GLY A 577 21.17 -9.62 -15.29
C GLY A 577 21.34 -8.33 -16.12
N LYS A 578 22.08 -7.35 -15.58
CA LYS A 578 22.32 -6.01 -16.17
C LYS A 578 23.02 -5.98 -17.55
N LYS A 579 23.16 -7.11 -18.25
CA LYS A 579 23.62 -7.18 -19.65
C LYS A 579 22.52 -6.75 -20.64
N TYR A 580 21.75 -5.71 -20.30
CA TYR A 580 20.84 -5.07 -21.24
C TYR A 580 21.53 -3.86 -21.85
N THR A 581 22.10 -4.04 -23.03
CA THR A 581 22.36 -2.92 -23.95
C THR A 581 21.03 -2.46 -24.52
N GLU A 582 20.72 -1.17 -24.38
CA GLU A 582 19.58 -0.55 -25.07
C GLU A 582 19.59 -0.97 -26.55
N PRO A 583 18.47 -1.49 -27.08
CA PRO A 583 18.31 -1.55 -28.52
C PRO A 583 18.30 -0.11 -29.03
N LYS A 584 19.26 0.24 -29.89
CA LYS A 584 19.20 1.47 -30.68
C LYS A 584 17.79 1.59 -31.27
N PRO A 585 17.12 2.74 -31.18
CA PRO A 585 15.88 2.97 -31.90
C PRO A 585 16.11 2.58 -33.35
N ALA A 586 15.20 1.79 -33.94
CA ALA A 586 15.17 1.66 -35.39
C ALA A 586 15.03 3.07 -35.92
N GLU A 587 15.99 3.54 -36.74
CA GLU A 587 15.87 4.79 -37.47
C GLU A 587 14.48 4.82 -38.09
N GLU A 588 13.68 5.82 -37.73
CA GLU A 588 12.40 6.06 -38.37
C GLU A 588 12.65 6.09 -39.87
N ALA A 589 12.03 5.15 -40.60
CA ALA A 589 12.05 5.16 -42.04
C ALA A 589 11.50 6.52 -42.49
N LYS A 590 12.40 7.40 -42.94
CA LYS A 590 12.05 8.71 -43.48
C LYS A 590 11.04 8.50 -44.60
N THR A 591 9.79 8.89 -44.35
CA THR A 591 8.76 9.01 -45.39
C THR A 591 9.27 10.02 -46.43
N PRO A 592 9.23 9.73 -47.74
CA PRO A 592 9.67 10.69 -48.75
C PRO A 592 8.76 11.93 -48.71
N ALA A 593 9.36 13.11 -48.68
CA ALA A 593 8.65 14.38 -48.78
C ALA A 593 7.85 14.42 -50.09
N ALA A 594 6.56 14.74 -49.97
CA ALA A 594 5.71 14.99 -51.12
C ALA A 594 6.26 16.20 -51.91
N GLN A 595 6.63 15.96 -53.16
CA GLN A 595 6.90 17.01 -54.14
C GLN A 595 5.57 17.67 -54.50
N THR A 596 5.35 18.90 -54.05
CA THR A 596 4.32 19.78 -54.63
C THR A 596 4.92 20.43 -55.88
N GLY A 597 4.47 19.97 -57.04
CA GLY A 597 4.67 20.64 -58.32
C GLY A 597 3.52 21.61 -58.61
N THR A 598 3.91 22.72 -59.26
CA THR A 598 3.15 23.87 -59.81
C THR A 598 2.42 24.78 -58.85
#